data_AF-A0A3G2JP40-F1
#
_entry.id   AF-A0A3G2JP40-F1
#
_cell.length_a   1.000
_cell.length_b   1.000
_cell.length_c   1.000
_cell.angle_alpha   90.00
_cell.angle_beta   90.00
_cell.angle_gamma   90.00
#
_symmetry.space_group_name_H-M   'P 1'
#
loop_
_entity.id
_entity.type
_entity.pdbx_description
1 polymer ?
#
loop_
_entity_poly.entity_id
_entity_poly.type
_entity_poly.pdbx_seq_one_letter_code
_entity_poly.pdbx_strand_id
1 'polypeptide(L)'
;METRSITAEVPMAPRMFEDPAGLVPELAEVSAALFKAVGNGSVPRTTISLVQMRAGQLAGSTYLTVLHTGFLRQAGTSEERITSVASWQDSPYFTSAERAALALAEAVLTPSPRAERVSDALYAEVSEHYDPRALATLMLAIGQVNFFTAVALIAKPVPGRSFTDPWN
;
A
#
# COMPACT_ATOMS: atom_id res chain seq x y z
N MET A 1 0.47 17.01 -19.89
CA MET A 1 0.19 15.71 -19.23
C MET A 1 -0.88 15.05 -20.08
N GLU A 2 -0.48 14.27 -21.07
CA GLU A 2 -1.42 13.62 -22.00
C GLU A 2 -2.14 12.48 -21.30
N THR A 3 -3.47 12.52 -21.35
CA THR A 3 -4.37 11.47 -20.88
C THR A 3 -4.05 10.17 -21.62
N ARG A 4 -3.53 9.18 -20.90
CA ARG A 4 -3.24 7.85 -21.45
C ARG A 4 -4.55 7.24 -21.95
N SER A 5 -4.59 6.93 -23.24
CA SER A 5 -5.71 6.29 -23.94
C SER A 5 -6.18 5.05 -23.17
N ILE A 6 -7.45 5.02 -22.79
CA ILE A 6 -8.10 3.91 -22.11
C ILE A 6 -8.57 2.94 -23.19
N THR A 7 -8.02 1.72 -23.22
CA THR A 7 -8.33 0.71 -24.25
C THR A 7 -9.53 -0.18 -23.91
N ALA A 8 -10.24 0.08 -22.81
CA ALA A 8 -11.44 -0.68 -22.41
C ALA A 8 -12.55 0.25 -21.90
N GLU A 9 -13.80 -0.07 -22.20
CA GLU A 9 -15.03 0.60 -21.74
C GLU A 9 -15.28 0.39 -20.22
N VAL A 10 -14.27 0.55 -19.38
CA VAL A 10 -14.44 0.50 -17.91
C VAL A 10 -14.83 1.89 -17.44
N PRO A 11 -16.03 2.10 -16.86
CA PRO A 11 -16.44 3.40 -16.35
C PRO A 11 -15.43 3.93 -15.33
N MET A 12 -14.99 5.18 -15.51
CA MET A 12 -14.12 5.89 -14.58
C MET A 12 -14.97 6.51 -13.46
N ALA A 13 -15.72 5.69 -12.75
CA ALA A 13 -16.61 6.07 -11.66
C ALA A 13 -16.43 5.10 -10.49
N PRO A 14 -16.68 5.54 -9.24
CA PRO A 14 -16.68 4.62 -8.11
C PRO A 14 -17.83 3.60 -8.22
N ARG A 15 -17.68 2.41 -7.58
CA ARG A 15 -18.81 1.45 -7.51
C ARG A 15 -19.89 1.95 -6.55
N MET A 16 -19.47 2.46 -5.40
CA MET A 16 -20.38 3.08 -4.44
C MET A 16 -20.58 4.54 -4.83
N PHE A 17 -21.83 5.02 -4.89
CA PHE A 17 -22.11 6.39 -5.30
C PHE A 17 -21.86 7.39 -4.16
N GLU A 18 -22.21 7.05 -2.92
CA GLU A 18 -21.93 7.89 -1.77
C GLU A 18 -20.47 7.75 -1.31
N ASP A 19 -19.86 8.85 -0.88
CA ASP A 19 -18.52 8.81 -0.28
C ASP A 19 -18.58 8.10 1.09
N PRO A 20 -17.85 6.99 1.30
CA PRO A 20 -17.76 6.36 2.61
C PRO A 20 -17.31 7.32 3.72
N ALA A 21 -16.43 8.28 3.43
CA ALA A 21 -15.99 9.28 4.41
C ALA A 21 -17.09 10.31 4.74
N GLY A 22 -18.04 10.53 3.83
CA GLY A 22 -19.22 11.37 4.08
C GLY A 22 -20.29 10.65 4.90
N LEU A 23 -20.39 9.33 4.77
CA LEU A 23 -21.34 8.51 5.54
C LEU A 23 -20.82 8.12 6.93
N VAL A 24 -19.50 7.99 7.08
CA VAL A 24 -18.82 7.64 8.33
C VAL A 24 -17.74 8.69 8.61
N PRO A 25 -18.10 9.86 9.17
CA PRO A 25 -17.17 10.98 9.36
C PRO A 25 -16.00 10.65 10.30
N GLU A 26 -16.17 9.70 11.21
CA GLU A 26 -15.13 9.20 12.11
C GLU A 26 -13.94 8.59 11.35
N LEU A 27 -14.14 8.17 10.10
CA LEU A 27 -13.08 7.68 9.23
C LEU A 27 -11.96 8.71 9.05
N ALA A 28 -12.27 10.01 9.09
CA ALA A 28 -11.28 11.08 8.97
C ALA A 28 -10.27 11.04 10.13
N GLU A 29 -10.73 10.91 11.36
CA GLU A 29 -9.87 10.86 12.55
C GLU A 29 -9.04 9.58 12.59
N VAL A 30 -9.64 8.44 12.27
CA VAL A 30 -8.94 7.14 12.16
C VAL A 30 -7.85 7.22 11.10
N SER A 31 -8.17 7.77 9.92
CA SER A 31 -7.21 7.95 8.83
C SER A 31 -6.05 8.84 9.26
N ALA A 32 -6.34 10.00 9.86
CA ALA A 32 -5.32 10.93 10.33
C ALA A 32 -4.39 10.28 11.38
N ALA A 33 -4.96 9.50 12.31
CA ALA A 33 -4.19 8.78 13.32
C ALA A 33 -3.26 7.73 12.69
N LEU A 34 -3.76 6.93 11.74
CA LEU A 34 -2.94 5.95 11.00
C LEU A 34 -1.81 6.63 10.23
N PHE A 35 -2.10 7.71 9.50
CA PHE A 35 -1.08 8.47 8.76
C PHE A 35 -0.02 9.07 9.67
N LYS A 36 -0.40 9.59 10.83
CA LYS A 36 0.54 10.11 11.84
C LYS A 36 1.41 9.00 12.42
N ALA A 37 0.81 7.86 12.78
CA ALA A 37 1.51 6.74 13.36
C ALA A 37 2.56 6.16 12.40
N VAL A 38 2.19 5.98 11.13
CA VAL A 38 3.08 5.45 10.08
C VAL A 38 4.08 6.50 9.58
N GLY A 39 3.71 7.79 9.61
CA GLY A 39 4.55 8.91 9.19
C GLY A 39 5.58 9.39 10.23
N ASN A 40 5.88 8.60 11.26
CA ASN A 40 6.70 9.03 12.39
C ASN A 40 8.22 9.10 12.11
N GLY A 41 8.66 8.71 10.91
CA GLY A 41 10.04 8.82 10.45
C GLY A 41 10.96 7.63 10.78
N SER A 42 10.51 6.62 11.51
CA SER A 42 11.35 5.45 11.84
C SER A 42 11.53 4.47 10.67
N VAL A 43 10.69 4.57 9.63
CA VAL A 43 10.81 3.81 8.38
C VAL A 43 10.76 4.80 7.22
N PRO A 44 11.63 4.67 6.20
CA PRO A 44 11.58 5.54 5.02
C PRO A 44 10.19 5.53 4.37
N ARG A 45 9.69 6.71 3.99
CA ARG A 45 8.37 6.86 3.34
C ARG A 45 8.29 6.10 2.01
N THR A 46 9.41 5.97 1.31
CA THR A 46 9.55 5.14 0.10
C THR A 46 9.29 3.68 0.43
N THR A 47 9.94 3.10 1.45
CA THR A 47 9.72 1.72 1.89
C THR A 47 8.26 1.47 2.29
N ILE A 48 7.64 2.40 3.05
CA ILE A 48 6.21 2.32 3.38
C ILE A 48 5.36 2.25 2.09
N SER A 49 5.64 3.12 1.13
CA SER A 49 4.90 3.16 -0.13
C SER A 49 5.13 1.91 -1.00
N LEU A 50 6.33 1.32 -0.98
CA LEU A 50 6.61 0.04 -1.65
C LEU A 50 5.75 -1.09 -1.07
N VAL A 51 5.74 -1.21 0.26
CA VAL A 51 4.93 -2.21 0.98
C VAL A 51 3.44 -2.04 0.70
N GLN A 52 2.94 -0.80 0.77
CA GLN A 52 1.52 -0.53 0.55
C GLN A 52 1.11 -0.68 -0.93
N MET A 53 2.01 -0.37 -1.87
CA MET A 53 1.78 -0.68 -3.28
C MET A 53 1.72 -2.19 -3.50
N ARG A 54 2.61 -2.96 -2.87
CA ARG A 54 2.60 -4.42 -2.97
C ARG A 54 1.32 -5.03 -2.38
N ALA A 55 0.85 -4.51 -1.25
CA ALA A 55 -0.45 -4.87 -0.69
C ALA A 55 -1.60 -4.63 -1.68
N GLY A 56 -1.59 -3.48 -2.37
CA GLY A 56 -2.56 -3.19 -3.44
C GLY A 56 -2.53 -4.21 -4.59
N GLN A 57 -1.34 -4.65 -4.99
CA GLN A 57 -1.16 -5.68 -6.02
C GLN A 57 -1.69 -7.05 -5.56
N LEU A 58 -1.39 -7.47 -4.33
CA LEU A 58 -1.89 -8.72 -3.74
C LEU A 58 -3.42 -8.72 -3.63
N ALA A 59 -4.01 -7.57 -3.27
CA ALA A 59 -5.44 -7.39 -3.17
C ALA A 59 -6.15 -7.29 -4.54
N GLY A 60 -5.40 -7.17 -5.66
CA GLY A 60 -5.98 -6.92 -6.98
C GLY A 60 -6.63 -5.54 -7.11
N SER A 61 -6.17 -4.54 -6.34
CA SER A 61 -6.73 -3.19 -6.33
C SER A 61 -5.91 -2.23 -7.19
N THR A 62 -6.45 -1.84 -8.35
CA THR A 62 -5.88 -0.77 -9.17
C THR A 62 -5.85 0.57 -8.43
N TYR A 63 -6.88 0.86 -7.61
CA TYR A 63 -6.94 2.08 -6.81
C TYR A 63 -5.73 2.20 -5.87
N LEU A 64 -5.48 1.18 -5.03
CA LEU A 64 -4.33 1.19 -4.11
C LEU A 64 -3.00 1.20 -4.87
N THR A 65 -2.90 0.40 -5.94
CA THR A 65 -1.68 0.34 -6.76
C THR A 65 -1.33 1.69 -7.37
N VAL A 66 -2.31 2.38 -7.98
CA VAL A 66 -2.12 3.71 -8.58
C VAL A 66 -1.86 4.77 -7.51
N LEU A 67 -2.56 4.72 -6.37
CA LEU A 67 -2.35 5.66 -5.26
C LEU A 67 -0.91 5.61 -4.75
N HIS A 68 -0.41 4.43 -4.40
CA HIS A 68 0.95 4.28 -3.87
C HIS A 68 2.02 4.46 -4.95
N THR A 69 1.71 4.16 -6.23
CA THR A 69 2.55 4.56 -7.37
C THR A 69 2.71 6.09 -7.42
N GLY A 70 1.62 6.83 -7.21
CA GLY A 70 1.65 8.30 -7.14
C GLY A 70 2.58 8.82 -6.05
N PHE A 71 2.52 8.24 -4.84
CA PHE A 71 3.42 8.60 -3.74
C PHE A 71 4.89 8.27 -4.06
N LEU A 72 5.17 7.12 -4.67
CA LEU A 72 6.52 6.75 -5.08
C LEU A 72 7.09 7.70 -6.15
N ARG A 73 6.28 8.10 -7.13
CA ARG A 73 6.65 9.11 -8.14
C ARG A 73 6.93 10.47 -7.52
N GLN A 74 6.08 10.92 -6.60
CA GLN A 74 6.31 12.17 -5.85
C GLN A 74 7.60 12.13 -5.04
N ALA A 75 7.99 10.95 -4.55
CA ALA A 75 9.26 10.73 -3.86
C ALA A 75 10.47 10.55 -4.80
N GLY A 76 10.32 10.71 -6.12
CA GLY A 76 11.40 10.59 -7.09
C GLY A 76 11.84 9.15 -7.39
N THR A 77 11.00 8.15 -7.09
CA THR A 77 11.30 6.75 -7.43
C THR A 77 11.18 6.53 -8.94
N SER A 78 12.15 5.83 -9.54
CA SER A 78 12.14 5.56 -10.98
C SER A 78 11.04 4.57 -11.39
N GLU A 79 10.62 4.61 -12.66
CA GLU A 79 9.58 3.71 -13.16
C GLU A 79 10.05 2.24 -13.19
N GLU A 80 11.34 1.98 -13.46
CA GLU A 80 11.90 0.62 -13.41
C GLU A 80 11.75 0.03 -12.01
N ARG A 81 11.99 0.85 -10.97
CA ARG A 81 11.83 0.41 -9.58
C ARG A 81 10.37 0.21 -9.20
N ILE A 82 9.48 1.14 -9.59
CA ILE A 82 8.03 1.04 -9.33
C ILE A 82 7.45 -0.23 -9.99
N THR A 83 7.72 -0.43 -11.27
CA THR A 83 7.22 -1.58 -12.04
C THR A 83 7.76 -2.90 -11.50
N SER A 84 8.99 -2.91 -11.02
CA SER A 84 9.62 -4.12 -10.47
C SER A 84 9.10 -4.58 -9.11
N VAL A 85 8.27 -3.79 -8.41
CA VAL A 85 7.71 -4.21 -7.10
C VAL A 85 6.83 -5.45 -7.23
N ALA A 86 6.17 -5.64 -8.37
CA ALA A 86 5.35 -6.83 -8.59
C ALA A 86 6.18 -8.13 -8.64
N SER A 87 7.46 -8.01 -8.98
CA SER A 87 8.44 -9.09 -9.16
C SER A 87 9.70 -8.84 -8.31
N TRP A 88 9.52 -8.28 -7.12
CA TRP A 88 10.62 -7.77 -6.30
C TRP A 88 11.66 -8.84 -5.94
N GLN A 89 11.27 -10.11 -5.89
CA GLN A 89 12.13 -11.24 -5.55
C GLN A 89 13.33 -11.37 -6.49
N ASP A 90 13.16 -11.14 -7.79
CA ASP A 90 14.24 -11.20 -8.79
C ASP A 90 14.82 -9.81 -9.11
N SER A 91 14.14 -8.74 -8.69
CA SER A 91 14.55 -7.37 -9.01
C SER A 91 15.81 -6.93 -8.27
N PRO A 92 16.78 -6.28 -8.96
CA PRO A 92 17.98 -5.72 -8.33
C PRO A 92 17.76 -4.33 -7.71
N TYR A 93 16.55 -3.74 -7.78
CA TYR A 93 16.30 -2.35 -7.38
C TYR A 93 15.95 -2.14 -5.89
N PHE A 94 15.98 -3.20 -5.09
CA PHE A 94 15.57 -3.17 -3.69
C PHE A 94 16.72 -3.56 -2.76
N THR A 95 16.88 -2.80 -1.69
CA THR A 95 17.83 -3.12 -0.62
C THR A 95 17.38 -4.35 0.19
N SER A 96 18.27 -4.95 0.97
CA SER A 96 17.91 -6.07 1.86
C SER A 96 16.78 -5.72 2.82
N ALA A 97 16.84 -4.54 3.45
CA ALA A 97 15.78 -4.03 4.32
C ALA A 97 14.42 -3.95 3.60
N GLU A 98 14.39 -3.39 2.38
CA GLU A 98 13.15 -3.27 1.60
C GLU A 98 12.60 -4.64 1.16
N ARG A 99 13.49 -5.58 0.83
CA ARG A 99 13.11 -6.96 0.50
C ARG A 99 12.49 -7.66 1.71
N ALA A 100 13.07 -7.51 2.90
CA ALA A 100 12.50 -8.04 4.14
C ALA A 100 11.13 -7.41 4.45
N ALA A 101 10.97 -6.10 4.22
CA ALA A 101 9.68 -5.42 4.39
C ALA A 101 8.61 -5.91 3.40
N LEU A 102 8.98 -6.15 2.13
CA LEU A 102 8.08 -6.70 1.11
C LEU A 102 7.69 -8.15 1.42
N ALA A 103 8.66 -8.97 1.85
CA ALA A 103 8.41 -10.35 2.30
C ALA A 103 7.44 -10.40 3.49
N LEU A 104 7.65 -9.54 4.49
CA LEU A 104 6.75 -9.43 5.64
C LEU A 104 5.34 -9.01 5.23
N ALA A 105 5.21 -8.05 4.31
CA ALA A 105 3.91 -7.61 3.80
C ALA A 105 3.17 -8.73 3.07
N GLU A 106 3.85 -9.48 2.19
CA GLU A 106 3.26 -10.65 1.51
C GLU A 106 2.83 -11.72 2.51
N ALA A 107 3.68 -12.04 3.47
CA ALA A 107 3.40 -13.00 4.53
C ALA A 107 2.14 -12.63 5.32
N VAL A 108 2.05 -11.38 5.81
CA VAL A 108 0.92 -10.91 6.63
C VAL A 108 -0.39 -10.87 5.83
N LEU A 109 -0.34 -10.49 4.55
CA LEU A 109 -1.54 -10.20 3.77
C LEU A 109 -2.04 -11.39 2.95
N THR A 110 -1.20 -12.38 2.67
CA THR A 110 -1.62 -13.58 1.93
C THR A 110 -2.29 -14.58 2.88
N PRO A 111 -3.54 -14.99 2.64
CA PRO A 111 -4.20 -15.98 3.48
C PRO A 111 -3.48 -17.33 3.45
N SER A 112 -3.25 -17.93 4.62
CA SER A 112 -2.73 -19.29 4.76
C SER A 112 -3.48 -19.99 5.90
N PRO A 113 -4.55 -20.76 5.60
CA PRO A 113 -5.41 -21.34 6.63
C PRO A 113 -4.77 -22.51 7.39
N ARG A 114 -3.62 -23.01 6.95
CA ARG A 114 -3.00 -24.25 7.46
C ARG A 114 -1.55 -24.08 7.90
N ALA A 115 -0.93 -22.94 7.63
CA ALA A 115 0.45 -22.67 8.02
C ALA A 115 0.56 -21.31 8.70
N GLU A 116 1.52 -21.20 9.60
CA GLU A 116 1.95 -19.91 10.12
C GLU A 116 2.38 -19.01 8.96
N ARG A 117 1.93 -17.74 8.99
CA ARG A 117 2.17 -16.78 7.92
C ARG A 117 3.50 -16.05 8.10
N VAL A 118 3.79 -15.62 9.31
CA VAL A 118 5.04 -14.96 9.68
C VAL A 118 5.81 -15.92 10.57
N SER A 119 6.77 -16.64 9.99
CA SER A 119 7.61 -17.57 10.74
C SER A 119 8.65 -16.84 11.60
N ASP A 120 9.19 -17.52 12.61
CA ASP A 120 10.30 -17.01 13.42
C ASP A 120 11.52 -16.61 12.56
N ALA A 121 11.79 -17.35 11.48
CA ALA A 121 12.87 -17.05 10.56
C ALA A 121 12.66 -15.73 9.81
N LEU A 122 11.44 -15.47 9.32
CA LEU A 122 11.11 -14.20 8.67
C LEU A 122 11.14 -13.05 9.67
N TYR A 123 10.62 -13.26 10.89
CA TYR A 123 10.72 -12.25 11.96
C TYR A 123 12.18 -11.91 12.27
N ALA A 124 13.05 -12.91 12.38
CA ALA A 124 14.48 -12.72 12.64
C ALA A 124 15.13 -11.92 11.51
N GLU A 125 14.91 -12.30 10.24
CA GLU A 125 15.43 -11.58 9.06
C GLU A 125 15.00 -10.11 9.04
N VAL A 126 13.72 -9.81 9.27
CA VAL A 126 13.23 -8.43 9.31
C VAL A 126 13.87 -7.66 10.48
N SER A 127 14.05 -8.32 11.62
CA SER A 127 14.62 -7.71 12.83
C SER A 127 16.12 -7.37 12.69
N GLU A 128 16.82 -7.96 11.72
CA GLU A 128 18.19 -7.54 11.37
C GLU A 128 18.24 -6.15 10.71
N HIS A 129 17.13 -5.69 10.14
CA HIS A 129 17.04 -4.44 9.38
C HIS A 129 16.26 -3.33 10.08
N TYR A 130 15.33 -3.69 10.96
CA TYR A 130 14.42 -2.76 11.61
C TYR A 130 14.52 -2.87 13.13
N ASP A 131 14.91 -1.78 13.78
CA ASP A 131 14.85 -1.69 15.24
C ASP A 131 13.40 -1.85 15.76
N PRO A 132 13.18 -2.07 17.07
CA PRO A 132 11.83 -2.32 17.59
C PRO A 132 10.80 -1.24 17.25
N ARG A 133 11.21 0.04 17.16
CA ARG A 133 10.32 1.14 16.80
C ARG A 133 10.01 1.10 15.30
N ALA A 134 11.01 0.87 14.46
CA ALA A 134 10.85 0.74 13.02
C ALA A 134 9.98 -0.47 12.65
N LEU A 135 10.16 -1.60 13.35
CA LEU A 135 9.33 -2.80 13.17
C LEU A 135 7.88 -2.56 13.58
N ALA A 136 7.63 -1.87 14.69
CA ALA A 136 6.28 -1.47 15.09
C ALA A 136 5.63 -0.53 14.04
N THR A 137 6.39 0.43 13.50
CA THR A 137 5.92 1.30 12.41
C THR A 137 5.61 0.51 11.15
N LEU A 138 6.44 -0.47 10.78
CA LEU A 138 6.23 -1.34 9.61
C LEU A 138 4.97 -2.20 9.78
N MET A 139 4.75 -2.76 10.97
CA MET A 139 3.52 -3.49 11.32
C MET A 139 2.28 -2.61 11.12
N LEU A 140 2.31 -1.37 11.61
CA LEU A 140 1.22 -0.41 11.42
C LEU A 140 1.06 0.02 9.96
N ALA A 141 2.14 0.11 9.19
CA ALA A 141 2.07 0.46 7.76
C ALA A 141 1.36 -0.63 6.93
N ILE A 142 1.64 -1.91 7.24
CA ILE A 142 0.95 -3.06 6.66
C ILE A 142 -0.52 -3.09 7.10
N GLY A 143 -0.77 -2.86 8.40
CA GLY A 143 -2.13 -2.78 8.94
C GLY A 143 -2.95 -1.64 8.33
N GLN A 144 -2.32 -0.47 8.09
CA GLN A 144 -2.97 0.69 7.48
C GLN A 144 -3.51 0.37 6.09
N VAL A 145 -2.69 -0.20 5.20
CA VAL A 145 -3.19 -0.54 3.85
C VAL A 145 -4.22 -1.66 3.90
N ASN A 146 -4.05 -2.65 4.79
CA ASN A 146 -5.05 -3.70 4.98
C ASN A 146 -6.41 -3.16 5.44
N PHE A 147 -6.41 -2.16 6.32
CA PHE A 147 -7.63 -1.46 6.75
C PHE A 147 -8.36 -0.81 5.56
N PHE A 148 -7.62 -0.15 4.65
CA PHE A 148 -8.20 0.48 3.47
C PHE A 148 -8.52 -0.49 2.31
N THR A 149 -8.06 -1.74 2.37
CA THR A 149 -8.39 -2.75 1.35
C THR A 149 -9.90 -2.95 1.20
N ALA A 150 -10.66 -2.95 2.30
CA ALA A 150 -12.11 -3.09 2.24
C ALA A 150 -12.77 -1.94 1.45
N VAL A 151 -12.38 -0.69 1.72
CA VAL A 151 -12.84 0.48 0.96
C VAL A 151 -12.45 0.34 -0.51
N ALA A 152 -11.21 -0.03 -0.79
CA ALA A 152 -10.70 -0.17 -2.15
C ALA A 152 -11.42 -1.25 -2.96
N LEU A 153 -11.86 -2.34 -2.33
CA LEU A 153 -12.52 -3.46 -3.00
C LEU A 153 -14.04 -3.37 -3.02
N ILE A 154 -14.67 -2.76 -2.01
CA ILE A 154 -16.13 -2.61 -1.92
C ILE A 154 -16.56 -1.35 -2.66
N ALA A 155 -16.04 -0.19 -2.27
CA ALA A 155 -16.41 1.10 -2.84
C ALA A 155 -15.77 1.36 -4.22
N LYS A 156 -14.63 0.70 -4.50
CA LYS A 156 -13.84 0.85 -5.73
C LYS A 156 -13.69 2.31 -6.18
N PRO A 157 -13.00 3.18 -5.40
CA PRO A 157 -12.81 4.56 -5.79
C PRO A 157 -12.06 4.67 -7.14
N VAL A 158 -12.24 5.78 -7.84
CA VAL A 158 -11.55 6.05 -9.11
C VAL A 158 -10.03 6.08 -8.88
N PRO A 159 -9.25 5.19 -9.53
CA PRO A 159 -7.79 5.19 -9.41
C PRO A 159 -7.18 6.51 -9.88
N GLY A 160 -6.25 7.07 -9.12
CA GLY A 160 -5.52 8.28 -9.49
C GLY A 160 -6.29 9.60 -9.30
N ARG A 161 -7.52 9.56 -8.77
CA ARG A 161 -8.21 10.79 -8.34
C ARG A 161 -7.44 11.50 -7.23
N SER A 162 -7.51 12.82 -7.17
CA SER A 162 -7.03 13.56 -6.00
C SER A 162 -7.93 13.31 -4.79
N PHE A 163 -7.37 13.39 -3.58
CA PHE A 163 -8.17 13.38 -2.35
C PHE A 163 -9.09 14.60 -2.21
N THR A 164 -8.83 15.65 -2.97
CA THR A 164 -9.64 16.87 -3.02
C THR A 164 -10.71 16.85 -4.10
N ASP A 165 -10.67 15.87 -5.01
CA ASP A 165 -11.66 15.75 -6.07
C ASP A 165 -12.96 15.17 -5.49
N PRO A 166 -14.13 15.59 -6.01
CA PRO A 166 -15.41 14.98 -5.64
C PRO A 166 -15.38 13.45 -5.79
N TRP A 167 -16.18 12.78 -4.97
CA TRP A 167 -16.23 11.32 -4.98
C TRP A 167 -16.74 10.75 -6.32
N ASN A 168 -17.73 11.42 -6.92
CA ASN A 168 -18.31 11.14 -8.25
C ASN A 168 -18.03 12.29 -9.23
#